data_AF-A0A5E6P5U0-F1
#
_entry.id   AF-A0A5E6P5U0-F1
#
_cell.length_a   1.000
_cell.length_b   1.000
_cell.length_c   1.000
_cell.angle_alpha   90.00
_cell.angle_beta   90.00
_cell.angle_gamma   90.00
#
_symmetry.space_group_name_H-M   'P 1'
#
loop_
_entity.id
_entity.type
_entity.pdbx_description
1 polymer ?
#
loop_
_entity_poly.entity_id
_entity_poly.type
_entity_poly.pdbx_seq_one_letter_code
_entity_poly.pdbx_strand_id
1 'polypeptide(L)'
;MISTPDGRYFVVKGQLWRCTNPALDEDTRQRLVHELMDARRAVKAAKASGDPQQLSAARHQVQSAKVALGERGPVWWNDGSADFNRYQVANTPYAAWFENIST
;
A
#
# COMPACT_ATOMS: atom_id res chain seq x y z
N MET A 1 0.68 8.14 12.11
CA MET A 1 1.31 7.25 11.12
C MET A 1 2.67 7.86 10.80
N ILE A 2 3.73 7.07 10.84
CA ILE A 2 5.10 7.58 10.66
C ILE A 2 5.57 7.18 9.26
N SER A 3 6.08 8.13 8.48
CA SER A 3 6.64 7.89 7.15
C SER A 3 8.16 7.82 7.19
N THR A 4 8.76 6.94 6.38
CA THR A 4 10.21 6.85 6.25
C THR A 4 10.81 8.17 5.73
N PRO A 5 12.10 8.47 6.01
CA PRO A 5 12.71 9.75 5.60
C PRO A 5 12.69 10.01 4.10
N ASP A 6 12.70 8.96 3.30
CA ASP A 6 12.62 9.00 1.83
C ASP A 6 11.18 9.00 1.29
N GLY A 7 10.18 8.97 2.17
CA GLY A 7 8.76 8.98 1.82
C GLY A 7 8.25 7.70 1.15
N ARG A 8 9.08 6.66 0.99
CA ARG A 8 8.70 5.44 0.26
C ARG A 8 7.70 4.57 1.00
N TYR A 9 7.75 4.59 2.32
CA TYR A 9 6.92 3.75 3.16
C TYR A 9 6.35 4.52 4.34
N PHE A 10 5.28 3.97 4.91
CA PHE A 10 4.80 4.32 6.24
C PHE A 10 4.75 3.08 7.12
N VAL A 11 4.84 3.27 8.44
CA VAL A 11 4.86 2.18 9.42
C VAL A 11 3.49 2.02 10.10
N VAL A 12 2.99 0.79 10.13
CA VAL A 12 1.82 0.37 10.92
C VAL A 12 2.18 -0.90 11.67
N LYS A 13 2.13 -0.86 13.02
CA LYS A 13 2.47 -2.00 13.90
C LYS A 13 3.83 -2.64 13.55
N GLY A 14 4.85 -1.81 13.35
CA GLY A 14 6.20 -2.26 12.97
C GLY A 14 6.34 -2.73 11.52
N GLN A 15 5.25 -2.82 10.75
CA GLN A 15 5.30 -3.24 9.35
C GLN A 15 5.32 -2.03 8.40
N LEU A 16 6.21 -2.08 7.42
CA LEU A 16 6.30 -1.10 6.33
C LEU A 16 5.19 -1.34 5.31
N TRP A 17 4.60 -0.25 4.84
CA TRP A 17 3.63 -0.24 3.76
C TRP A 17 4.04 0.82 2.76
N ARG A 18 4.17 0.43 1.50
CA ARG A 18 4.60 1.38 0.46
C ARG A 18 3.56 2.48 0.27
N CYS A 19 4.04 3.71 0.18
CA CYS A 19 3.22 4.89 -0.11
C CYS A 19 2.73 4.88 -1.56
N THR A 20 1.63 5.60 -1.79
CA THR A 20 1.19 5.97 -3.14
C THR A 20 2.32 6.69 -3.87
N ASN A 21 2.46 6.41 -5.16
CA ASN A 21 3.42 7.09 -6.03
C ASN A 21 3.16 8.62 -6.00
N PRO A 22 4.10 9.43 -5.49
CA PRO A 22 3.91 10.88 -5.37
C PRO A 22 3.91 11.60 -6.72
N ALA A 23 4.33 10.94 -7.81
CA ALA A 23 4.32 11.49 -9.15
C ALA A 23 2.95 11.38 -9.86
N LEU A 24 1.94 10.76 -9.24
CA LEU A 24 0.57 10.77 -9.77
C LEU A 24 -0.01 12.17 -9.65
N ASP A 25 -0.65 12.65 -10.73
CA ASP A 25 -1.48 13.84 -10.65
C ASP A 25 -2.69 13.60 -9.73
N GLU A 26 -3.23 14.68 -9.17
CA GLU A 26 -4.26 14.59 -8.13
C GLU A 26 -5.56 13.96 -8.65
N ASP A 27 -5.95 14.21 -9.90
CA ASP A 27 -7.18 13.64 -10.48
C ASP A 27 -7.06 12.12 -10.64
N THR A 28 -5.93 11.67 -11.20
CA THR A 28 -5.62 10.23 -11.30
C THR A 28 -5.56 9.60 -9.92
N ARG A 29 -4.87 10.24 -8.96
CA ARG A 29 -4.77 9.74 -7.59
C ARG A 29 -6.15 9.61 -6.94
N GLN A 30 -7.00 10.62 -7.02
CA GLN A 30 -8.35 10.60 -6.45
C GLN A 30 -9.22 9.52 -7.06
N ARG A 31 -9.20 9.39 -8.40
CA ARG A 31 -9.94 8.32 -9.09
C ARG A 31 -9.52 6.94 -8.61
N LEU A 32 -8.22 6.66 -8.52
CA LEU A 32 -7.71 5.37 -8.04
C LEU A 32 -8.02 5.12 -6.55
N VAL A 33 -8.03 6.17 -5.72
CA VAL A 33 -8.49 6.07 -4.33
C VAL A 33 -9.97 5.71 -4.26
N HIS A 34 -10.81 6.32 -5.10
CA HIS A 34 -12.24 5.96 -5.18
C HIS A 34 -12.42 4.51 -5.60
N GLU A 35 -11.76 4.07 -6.67
CA GLU A 35 -11.76 2.66 -7.13
C GLU A 35 -11.32 1.69 -6.00
N LEU A 36 -10.29 2.05 -5.25
CA LEU A 36 -9.83 1.26 -4.10
C LEU A 36 -10.88 1.16 -2.99
N MET A 37 -11.58 2.26 -2.69
CA MET A 37 -12.63 2.26 -1.67
C MET A 37 -13.87 1.47 -2.11
N ASP A 38 -14.26 1.58 -3.38
CA ASP A 38 -15.31 0.76 -3.97
C ASP A 38 -14.97 -0.73 -3.91
N ALA A 39 -13.76 -1.11 -4.31
CA ALA A 39 -13.30 -2.48 -4.24
C ALA A 39 -13.29 -3.02 -2.79
N ARG A 40 -12.89 -2.20 -1.80
CA ARG A 40 -12.95 -2.58 -0.38
C ARG A 40 -14.39 -2.78 0.11
N ARG A 41 -15.33 -1.93 -0.31
CA ARG A 41 -16.76 -2.12 -0.04
C ARG A 41 -17.27 -3.42 -0.66
N ALA A 42 -16.89 -3.71 -1.90
CA ALA A 42 -17.24 -4.96 -2.58
C ALA A 42 -16.70 -6.19 -1.85
N VAL A 43 -15.48 -6.15 -1.29
CA VAL A 43 -14.96 -7.23 -0.44
C VAL A 43 -15.83 -7.46 0.79
N LYS A 44 -16.28 -6.39 1.45
CA LYS A 44 -17.17 -6.50 2.62
C LYS A 44 -18.51 -7.13 2.23
N ALA A 45 -19.11 -6.70 1.11
CA ALA A 45 -20.36 -7.24 0.60
C ALA A 45 -20.23 -8.72 0.21
N ALA A 46 -19.17 -9.08 -0.52
CA ALA A 46 -18.90 -10.45 -0.93
C ALA A 46 -18.74 -11.39 0.28
N LYS A 47 -18.01 -10.96 1.32
CA LYS A 47 -17.91 -11.72 2.58
C LYS A 47 -19.27 -11.97 3.24
N ALA A 48 -20.16 -10.98 3.20
CA ALA A 48 -21.51 -11.11 3.77
C ALA A 48 -22.40 -12.05 2.94
N SER A 49 -22.22 -12.07 1.61
CA SER A 49 -22.96 -12.96 0.71
C SER A 49 -22.51 -14.42 0.78
N GLY A 50 -21.27 -14.68 1.22
CA GLY A 50 -20.67 -16.02 1.21
C GLY A 50 -20.21 -16.49 -0.18
N ASP A 51 -20.36 -15.67 -1.23
CA ASP A 51 -19.97 -16.02 -2.60
C ASP A 51 -18.43 -15.92 -2.80
N PRO A 52 -17.73 -17.05 -3.04
CA PRO A 52 -16.28 -17.04 -3.23
C PRO A 52 -15.84 -16.35 -4.52
N GLN A 53 -16.65 -16.37 -5.58
CA GLN A 53 -16.33 -15.74 -6.86
C GLN A 53 -16.41 -14.22 -6.75
N GLN A 54 -17.46 -13.69 -6.11
CA GLN A 54 -17.54 -12.25 -5.81
C GLN A 54 -16.38 -11.80 -4.92
N LEU A 55 -16.00 -12.61 -3.93
CA LEU A 55 -14.88 -12.29 -3.06
C LEU A 55 -13.55 -12.25 -3.81
N SER A 56 -13.32 -13.20 -4.72
CA SER A 56 -12.14 -13.24 -5.57
C SER A 56 -12.07 -12.02 -6.49
N ALA A 57 -13.16 -11.69 -7.18
CA ALA A 57 -13.25 -10.52 -8.05
C ALA A 57 -12.98 -9.20 -7.30
N ALA A 58 -13.61 -9.01 -6.14
CA ALA A 58 -13.40 -7.81 -5.33
C ALA A 58 -11.95 -7.70 -4.81
N ARG A 59 -11.32 -8.81 -4.43
CA ARG A 59 -9.89 -8.83 -4.03
C ARG A 59 -8.97 -8.50 -5.20
N HIS A 60 -9.30 -8.97 -6.40
CA HIS A 60 -8.56 -8.62 -7.61
C HIS A 60 -8.64 -7.12 -7.89
N GLN A 61 -9.83 -6.51 -7.78
CA GLN A 61 -9.99 -5.05 -7.93
C GLN A 61 -9.17 -4.27 -6.90
N VAL A 62 -9.14 -4.70 -5.64
CA VAL A 62 -8.28 -4.09 -4.61
C VAL A 62 -6.81 -4.17 -5.01
N GLN A 63 -6.38 -5.32 -5.55
CA GLN A 63 -5.00 -5.48 -5.99
C GLN A 63 -4.68 -4.56 -7.18
N SER A 64 -5.53 -4.50 -8.19
CA SER A 64 -5.34 -3.62 -9.36
C SER A 64 -5.26 -2.15 -8.96
N ALA A 65 -6.18 -1.66 -8.14
CA ALA A 65 -6.15 -0.26 -7.69
C ALA A 65 -4.88 0.07 -6.90
N LYS A 66 -4.42 -0.85 -6.04
CA LYS A 66 -3.17 -0.67 -5.28
C LYS A 66 -1.92 -0.70 -6.16
N VAL A 67 -1.91 -1.52 -7.20
CA VAL A 67 -0.81 -1.52 -8.18
C VAL A 67 -0.79 -0.21 -8.96
N ALA A 68 -1.96 0.28 -9.40
CA ALA A 68 -2.07 1.55 -10.11
C ALA A 68 -1.66 2.75 -9.24
N LEU A 69 -1.99 2.74 -7.94
CA LEU A 69 -1.51 3.74 -6.97
C LEU A 69 0.00 3.64 -6.70
N GLY A 70 0.67 2.57 -7.12
CA GLY A 70 2.07 2.29 -6.80
C GLY A 70 2.30 1.72 -5.40
N GLU A 71 1.25 1.42 -4.62
CA GLU A 71 1.34 0.81 -3.28
C GLU A 71 1.78 -0.67 -3.35
N ARG A 72 1.68 -1.29 -4.54
CA ARG A 72 2.05 -2.69 -4.82
C ARG A 72 2.58 -2.83 -6.25
N GLY A 73 3.15 -3.99 -6.55
CA GLY A 73 3.74 -4.26 -7.86
C GLY A 73 5.12 -3.62 -8.00
N PRO A 74 5.53 -3.27 -9.24
CA PRO A 74 6.79 -2.56 -9.49
C PRO A 74 6.92 -1.31 -8.62
N VAL A 75 8.14 -1.00 -8.23
CA VAL A 75 8.45 0.21 -7.44
C VAL A 75 8.35 1.46 -8.32
N TRP A 76 8.01 2.60 -7.73
CA TRP A 76 7.91 3.87 -8.45
C TRP A 76 9.21 4.71 -8.41
N TRP A 77 10.23 4.25 -7.68
CA TRP A 77 11.57 4.84 -7.70
C TRP A 77 12.48 4.15 -8.71
N ASN A 78 13.50 4.85 -9.18
CA ASN A 78 14.41 4.44 -10.25
C ASN A 78 15.89 4.35 -9.83
N ASP A 79 16.19 4.49 -8.55
CA ASP A 79 17.56 4.49 -8.02
C ASP A 79 18.14 3.09 -7.75
N GLY A 80 17.42 2.03 -8.13
CA GLY A 80 17.82 0.63 -7.92
C GLY A 80 17.65 0.11 -6.49
N SER A 81 17.11 0.92 -5.57
CA SER A 81 16.84 0.46 -4.19
C SER A 81 15.84 -0.69 -4.15
N ALA A 82 16.04 -1.63 -3.22
CA ALA A 82 15.15 -2.76 -3.02
C ALA A 82 13.75 -2.34 -2.50
N ASP A 83 12.76 -3.19 -2.75
CA ASP A 83 11.42 -3.04 -2.18
C ASP A 83 11.29 -3.73 -0.83
N PHE A 84 10.95 -2.96 0.20
CA PHE A 84 10.69 -3.42 1.56
C PHE A 84 9.20 -3.36 1.93
N ASN A 85 8.29 -3.31 0.95
CA ASN A 85 6.85 -3.32 1.20
C ASN A 85 6.43 -4.59 1.97
N ARG A 86 5.73 -4.40 3.09
CA ARG A 86 5.29 -5.44 4.06
C ARG A 86 6.41 -6.12 4.85
N TYR A 87 7.64 -5.62 4.84
CA TYR A 87 8.66 -6.08 5.77
C TYR A 87 8.45 -5.48 7.16
N GLN A 88 8.92 -6.19 8.19
CA GLN A 88 9.08 -5.61 9.53
C GLN A 88 10.20 -4.59 9.48
N VAL A 89 9.97 -3.37 9.96
CA VAL A 89 10.92 -2.26 9.89
C VAL A 89 12.27 -2.60 10.53
N ALA A 90 12.26 -3.42 11.59
CA ALA A 90 13.45 -3.94 12.26
C ALA A 90 14.37 -4.78 11.36
N ASN A 91 13.85 -5.35 10.27
CA ASN A 91 14.60 -6.20 9.33
C ASN A 91 14.97 -5.46 8.03
N THR A 92 15.03 -4.12 8.09
CA THR A 92 15.26 -3.27 6.92
C THR A 92 16.25 -2.15 7.26
N PRO A 93 16.80 -1.45 6.26
CA PRO A 93 17.64 -0.27 6.49
C PRO A 93 16.97 0.86 7.31
N TYR A 94 15.65 0.83 7.47
CA TYR A 94 14.90 1.81 8.26
C TYR A 94 14.90 1.51 9.77
N ALA A 95 15.49 0.40 10.24
CA ALA A 95 15.45 -0.01 11.65
C ALA A 95 15.98 1.07 12.61
N ALA A 96 17.22 1.54 12.40
CA ALA A 96 17.85 2.54 13.26
C ALA A 96 17.08 3.86 13.29
N TRP A 97 16.55 4.30 12.13
CA TRP A 97 15.68 5.47 12.07
C TRP A 97 14.41 5.27 12.90
N PHE A 98 13.76 4.11 12.79
CA PHE A 98 12.51 3.83 13.48
C PHE A 98 12.69 3.75 15.00
N GLU A 99 13.81 3.19 15.48
CA GLU A 99 14.17 3.16 16.91
C GLU A 99 14.35 4.57 17.48
N ASN A 100 15.06 5.43 16.76
CA ASN A 100 15.36 6.80 17.20
C ASN A 100 14.10 7.67 17.39
N ILE A 101 13.02 7.41 16.65
CA ILE A 101 11.77 8.17 16.74
C ILE A 101 10.69 7.48 17.57
N SER A 102 10.92 6.23 17.97
CA SER A 102 10.01 5.47 18.84
C SER A 102 10.39 5.59 20.32
N THR A 103 11.47 6.33 20.60
CA THR A 103 11.98 6.68 21.93
C THR A 103 11.51 8.08 22.30
#